data_AF-A0A669Q209-F1
#
_entry.id   AF-A0A669Q209-F1
#
_cell.length_a   1.000
_cell.length_b   1.000
_cell.length_c   1.000
_cell.angle_alpha   90.00
_cell.angle_beta   90.00
_cell.angle_gamma   90.00
#
_symmetry.space_group_name_H-M   'P 1'
#
loop_
_entity.id
_entity.type
_entity.pdbx_description
1 polymer ?
#
loop_
_entity_poly.entity_id
_entity_poly.type
_entity_poly.pdbx_seq_one_letter_code
_entity_poly.pdbx_strand_id
1 'polypeptide(L)'
;GGIQFCKTLVFLGYALRCYHCENSPSLCKTNSTCLSNEDTCLQMRFGKLRTSSCWKLSQCNVNDIAVFYQLDNFDYFCCQQDLCNEGAVTGINKAAFSIASVMAMLWMLL
;
A
#
# COMPACT_ATOMS: atom_id res chain seq x y z
N GLY A 1 -37.56 4.88 -18.55
CA GLY A 1 -37.44 4.80 -17.09
C GLY A 1 -36.09 4.22 -16.76
N GLY A 2 -35.21 5.01 -16.15
CA GLY A 2 -33.83 4.63 -15.86
C GLY A 2 -33.73 3.82 -14.58
N ILE A 3 -33.16 2.62 -14.68
CA ILE A 3 -32.69 1.86 -13.52
C ILE A 3 -31.19 2.18 -13.43
N GLN A 4 -30.88 3.29 -12.79
CA GLN A 4 -29.53 3.63 -12.37
C GLN A 4 -29.13 2.56 -11.35
N PHE A 5 -28.35 1.57 -11.77
CA PHE A 5 -27.63 0.71 -10.84
C PHE A 5 -26.78 1.65 -9.99
N CYS A 6 -27.18 1.87 -8.75
CA CYS A 6 -26.33 2.49 -7.76
C CYS A 6 -25.13 1.55 -7.66
N LYS A 7 -24.07 1.91 -8.39
CA LYS A 7 -22.78 1.26 -8.39
C LYS A 7 -22.21 1.59 -7.02
N THR A 8 -22.73 0.90 -6.00
CA THR A 8 -22.23 0.96 -4.63
C THR A 8 -20.85 0.34 -4.71
N LEU A 9 -19.88 1.15 -5.10
CA LEU A 9 -18.52 1.02 -4.60
C LEU A 9 -18.68 1.14 -3.09
N VAL A 10 -18.94 0.01 -2.45
CA VAL A 10 -18.62 -0.15 -1.05
C VAL A 10 -17.11 0.07 -1.04
N PHE A 11 -16.70 1.30 -0.75
CA PHE A 11 -15.45 1.52 -0.06
C PHE A 11 -15.67 0.77 1.26
N LEU A 12 -15.42 -0.54 1.26
CA LEU A 12 -15.07 -1.22 2.49
C LEU A 12 -13.88 -0.37 2.90
N GLY A 13 -14.05 0.45 3.94
CA GLY A 13 -12.94 1.14 4.59
C GLY A 13 -12.04 0.03 5.08
N TYR A 14 -11.22 -0.49 4.18
CA TYR A 14 -10.33 -1.60 4.42
C TYR A 14 -9.25 -0.95 5.24
N ALA A 15 -9.35 -1.15 6.55
CA ALA A 15 -8.37 -0.62 7.48
C ALA A 15 -7.07 -1.35 7.17
N LEU A 16 -6.22 -0.68 6.37
CA LEU A 16 -4.99 -1.23 5.85
C LEU A 16 -4.12 -1.68 7.02
N ARG A 17 -3.57 -2.87 6.96
CA ARG A 17 -2.65 -3.37 7.99
C ARG A 17 -1.22 -3.29 7.48
N CYS A 18 -0.35 -2.66 8.24
CA CYS A 18 1.06 -2.54 7.89
C CYS A 18 1.94 -3.01 9.05
N TYR A 19 3.17 -3.38 8.74
CA TYR A 19 4.20 -3.55 9.76
C TYR A 19 4.57 -2.18 10.36
N HIS A 20 4.66 -2.13 11.68
CA HIS A 20 4.98 -0.92 12.44
C HIS A 20 6.19 -1.18 13.36
N CYS A 21 7.35 -0.67 12.95
CA CYS A 21 8.59 -0.70 13.73
C CYS A 21 9.42 0.53 13.43
N GLU A 22 10.00 1.12 14.48
CA GLU A 22 10.92 2.24 14.36
C GLU A 22 12.36 1.76 14.58
N ASN A 23 13.26 2.14 13.69
CA ASN A 23 14.70 1.93 13.86
C ASN A 23 15.11 0.49 14.21
N SER A 24 14.45 -0.50 13.61
CA SER A 24 14.71 -1.91 13.92
C SER A 24 15.92 -2.43 13.12
N PRO A 25 16.94 -3.02 13.78
CA PRO A 25 18.03 -3.70 13.09
C PRO A 25 17.61 -5.07 12.53
N SER A 26 16.44 -5.58 12.91
CA SER A 26 15.91 -6.88 12.53
C SER A 26 14.60 -6.75 11.75
N LEU A 27 14.12 -7.84 11.14
CA LEU A 27 12.83 -7.83 10.44
C LEU A 27 11.69 -7.47 11.40
N CYS A 28 10.90 -6.47 11.02
CA CYS A 28 9.71 -6.08 11.76
C CYS A 28 8.69 -7.22 11.74
N LYS A 29 8.22 -7.65 12.91
CA LYS A 29 7.16 -8.66 13.05
C LYS A 29 5.87 -8.07 13.61
N THR A 30 5.94 -6.86 14.15
CA THR A 30 4.81 -6.13 14.73
C THR A 30 3.97 -5.54 13.62
N ASN A 31 2.73 -5.96 13.51
CA ASN A 31 1.77 -5.37 12.59
C ASN A 31 0.71 -4.57 13.36
N SER A 32 0.19 -3.54 12.71
CA SER A 32 -0.83 -2.66 13.26
C SER A 32 -1.79 -2.23 12.16
N THR A 33 -3.03 -2.00 12.55
CA THR A 33 -4.05 -1.48 11.64
C THR A 33 -3.86 0.04 11.53
N CYS A 34 -3.70 0.53 10.31
CA CYS A 34 -3.54 1.95 10.00
C CYS A 34 -4.82 2.73 10.26
N LEU A 35 -4.66 4.02 10.48
CA LEU A 35 -5.80 4.92 10.64
C LEU A 35 -6.50 5.14 9.30
N SER A 36 -7.75 5.58 9.33
CA SER A 36 -8.55 5.86 8.12
C SER A 36 -7.99 6.99 7.23
N ASN A 37 -6.96 7.70 7.68
CA ASN A 37 -6.25 8.73 6.93
C ASN A 37 -4.92 8.23 6.33
N GLU A 38 -4.57 6.96 6.55
CA GLU A 38 -3.29 6.32 6.19
C GLU A 38 -3.56 5.12 5.29
N ASP A 39 -3.72 5.39 4.00
CA ASP A 39 -4.08 4.37 3.00
C ASP A 39 -2.86 3.71 2.34
N THR A 40 -1.69 3.72 2.99
CA THR A 40 -0.43 3.20 2.45
C THR A 40 0.49 2.68 3.56
N CYS A 41 1.25 1.62 3.28
CA CYS A 41 2.36 1.18 4.11
C CYS A 41 3.66 1.83 3.61
N LEU A 42 4.45 2.37 4.53
CA LEU A 42 5.81 2.84 4.28
C LEU A 42 6.81 1.82 4.82
N GLN A 43 7.87 1.57 4.05
CA GLN A 43 9.10 0.95 4.49
C GLN A 43 10.24 1.88 4.10
N MET A 44 11.09 2.25 5.04
CA MET A 44 12.31 2.99 4.75
C MET A 44 13.53 2.34 5.39
N ARG A 45 14.69 2.58 4.79
CA ARG A 45 15.96 2.01 5.20
C ARG A 45 17.01 3.09 5.25
N PHE A 46 17.69 3.15 6.38
CA PHE A 46 18.79 4.06 6.62
C PHE A 46 19.98 3.26 7.16
N GLY A 47 20.97 3.02 6.30
CA GLY A 47 22.10 2.15 6.60
C GLY A 47 21.67 0.71 6.92
N LYS A 48 21.87 0.28 8.18
CA LYS A 48 21.48 -1.07 8.66
C LYS A 48 20.11 -1.10 9.34
N LEU A 49 19.50 0.06 9.52
CA LEU A 49 18.28 0.22 10.29
C LEU A 49 17.10 0.35 9.33
N ARG A 50 15.97 -0.23 9.72
CA ARG A 50 14.74 -0.21 8.94
C ARG A 50 13.61 0.34 9.78
N THR A 51 12.83 1.22 9.18
CA THR A 51 11.60 1.74 9.76
C THR A 51 10.45 1.35 8.86
N SER A 52 9.36 0.90 9.46
CA SER A 52 8.15 0.49 8.75
C SER A 52 6.97 1.08 9.51
N SER A 53 6.04 1.70 8.81
CA SER A 53 4.91 2.39 9.44
C SER A 53 3.73 2.52 8.47
N CYS A 54 2.58 2.87 9.03
CA CYS A 54 1.45 3.38 8.25
C CYS A 54 1.78 4.78 7.73
N TRP A 55 1.31 5.10 6.53
CA TRP A 55 1.63 6.33 5.84
C TRP A 55 0.52 6.78 4.91
N LYS A 56 0.64 8.01 4.42
CA LYS A 56 -0.32 8.58 3.46
C LYS A 56 0.23 8.48 2.05
N LEU A 57 -0.60 8.06 1.11
CA LEU A 57 -0.22 8.01 -0.31
C LEU A 57 0.23 9.38 -0.82
N SER A 58 -0.46 10.45 -0.40
CA SER A 58 -0.13 11.83 -0.76
C SER A 58 1.22 12.31 -0.23
N GLN A 59 1.75 11.68 0.83
CA GLN A 59 3.04 11.99 1.45
C GLN A 59 4.10 10.94 1.11
N CYS A 60 3.81 10.00 0.21
CA CYS A 60 4.79 9.03 -0.24
C CYS A 60 5.74 9.67 -1.28
N ASN A 61 6.57 10.60 -0.82
CA ASN A 61 7.61 11.23 -1.62
C ASN A 61 8.86 11.39 -0.74
N VAL A 62 10.03 11.29 -1.37
CA VAL A 62 11.32 11.50 -0.70
C VAL A 62 11.36 12.80 0.11
N ASN A 63 10.78 13.90 -0.39
CA ASN A 63 10.83 15.19 0.29
C ASN A 63 10.03 15.18 1.59
N ASP A 64 8.79 14.69 1.56
CA ASP A 64 7.92 14.63 2.75
C ASP A 64 8.50 13.68 3.81
N ILE A 65 9.01 12.52 3.36
CA ILE A 65 9.61 11.52 4.26
C ILE A 65 10.91 12.07 4.86
N ALA A 66 11.75 12.74 4.07
CA ALA A 66 12.99 13.36 4.54
C ALA A 66 12.73 14.44 5.60
N VAL A 67 11.75 15.32 5.36
CA VAL A 67 11.37 16.37 6.30
C VAL A 67 10.79 15.79 7.58
N PHE A 68 9.94 14.77 7.48
CA PHE A 68 9.30 14.16 8.65
C PHE A 68 10.30 13.43 9.55
N TYR A 69 11.19 12.63 8.96
CA TYR A 69 12.17 11.85 9.71
C TYR A 69 13.50 12.57 9.95
N GLN A 70 13.68 13.76 9.35
CA GLN A 70 14.93 14.53 9.40
C GLN A 70 16.14 13.68 8.98
N LEU A 71 15.96 12.90 7.90
CA LEU A 71 16.97 12.00 7.35
C LEU A 71 17.36 12.45 5.94
N ASP A 72 18.67 12.40 5.67
CA ASP A 72 19.24 12.60 4.34
C ASP A 72 19.79 11.26 3.82
N ASN A 73 19.52 10.93 2.55
CA ASN A 73 19.90 9.66 1.90
C ASN A 73 19.34 8.38 2.56
N PHE A 74 18.10 8.05 2.24
CA PHE A 74 17.44 6.81 2.63
C PHE A 74 16.73 6.17 1.44
N ASP A 75 16.61 4.84 1.47
CA ASP A 75 15.74 4.13 0.54
C ASP A 75 14.34 4.06 1.14
N TYR A 76 13.31 4.29 0.33
CA TYR A 76 11.92 4.17 0.75
C TYR A 76 11.10 3.36 -0.25
N PHE A 77 10.05 2.73 0.25
CA PHE A 77 9.10 1.92 -0.50
C PHE A 77 7.71 2.12 0.08
N CYS A 78 6.74 2.35 -0.80
CA CYS A 78 5.34 2.49 -0.43
C CYS A 78 4.48 1.50 -1.18
N CYS A 79 3.45 0.98 -0.53
CA CYS A 79 2.51 0.03 -1.12
C CYS A 79 1.13 0.10 -0.42
N GLN A 80 0.06 -0.23 -1.13
CA GLN A 80 -1.33 -0.14 -0.64
C GLN A 80 -1.96 -1.52 -0.48
N GLN A 81 -1.22 -2.47 0.11
CA GLN A 81 -1.67 -3.84 0.33
C GLN A 81 -1.40 -4.24 1.78
N ASP A 82 -2.24 -5.10 2.34
CA ASP A 82 -2.01 -5.57 3.71
C ASP A 82 -0.65 -6.26 3.85
N LEU A 83 0.12 -5.82 4.84
CA LEU A 83 1.44 -6.35 5.21
C LEU A 83 2.46 -6.34 4.07
N CYS A 84 2.26 -5.50 3.04
CA CYS A 84 3.14 -5.42 1.88
C CYS A 84 4.53 -4.85 2.19
N ASN A 85 4.68 -4.17 3.32
CA ASN A 85 5.95 -3.65 3.83
C ASN A 85 6.74 -4.68 4.65
N GLU A 86 6.52 -5.98 4.42
CA GLU A 86 7.35 -7.05 5.00
C GLU A 86 8.82 -6.81 4.63
N GLY A 87 9.74 -7.06 5.57
CA GLY A 87 11.16 -6.70 5.45
C GLY A 87 11.94 -7.38 4.30
N ALA A 88 11.29 -8.14 3.43
CA ALA A 88 11.88 -8.64 2.19
C ALA A 88 11.84 -7.53 1.12
N VAL A 89 13.00 -6.90 0.83
CA VAL A 89 13.16 -6.22 -0.47
C VAL A 89 13.24 -7.32 -1.50
N THR A 90 12.08 -7.73 -1.96
CA THR A 90 11.96 -8.32 -3.27
C THR A 90 11.05 -7.35 -3.96
N GLY A 91 11.65 -6.50 -4.80
CA GLY A 91 10.94 -5.61 -5.70
C GLY A 91 9.99 -6.44 -6.54
N ILE A 92 8.76 -6.58 -6.06
CA ILE A 92 7.67 -7.09 -6.84
C ILE A 92 6.91 -5.84 -7.21
N ASN A 93 7.23 -5.31 -8.39
CA ASN A 93 6.28 -4.55 -9.18
C ASN A 93 5.00 -5.39 -9.27
N LYS A 94 4.09 -5.23 -8.30
CA LYS A 94 2.78 -5.86 -8.34
C LYS A 94 1.86 -5.00 -9.17
N ALA A 95 2.33 -4.64 -10.37
CA ALA A 95 1.47 -4.29 -11.48
C ALA A 95 0.83 -5.60 -11.98
N ALA A 96 -0.04 -6.18 -11.18
CA ALA A 96 -0.98 -7.20 -11.63
C ALA A 96 -2.31 -6.50 -11.97
N PHE A 97 -2.23 -5.51 -12.86
CA PHE A 97 -3.35 -5.18 -13.73
C PHE A 97 -3.28 -6.16 -14.88
N SER A 98 -4.16 -7.18 -14.92
CA SER A 98 -4.74 -7.63 -16.19
C SER A 98 -5.75 -8.78 -16.09
N ILE A 99 -6.94 -8.46 -16.61
CA ILE A 99 -7.79 -9.23 -17.54
C ILE A 99 -8.50 -10.47 -16.97
N ALA A 100 -9.76 -10.27 -16.60
CA ALA A 100 -10.82 -11.20 -16.97
C ALA A 100 -12.09 -10.42 -17.33
N SER A 101 -12.85 -10.68 -18.37
CA SER A 101 -12.65 -11.35 -19.66
C SER A 101 -13.86 -10.91 -20.47
N VAL A 102 -13.61 -10.45 -21.69
CA VAL A 102 -14.62 -9.93 -22.62
C VAL A 102 -15.42 -11.10 -23.19
N MET A 103 -16.22 -11.81 -22.40
CA MET A 103 -16.96 -12.99 -22.89
C MET A 103 -18.38 -13.05 -22.31
N ALA A 104 -19.24 -12.15 -22.75
CA ALA A 104 -20.70 -12.37 -22.69
C ALA A 104 -21.42 -11.90 -23.98
N MET A 105 -20.70 -11.71 -25.08
CA MET A 105 -21.26 -11.26 -26.37
C MET A 105 -21.54 -12.43 -27.33
N LEU A 106 -21.70 -13.65 -26.81
CA LEU A 106 -22.02 -14.85 -27.63
C LEU A 106 -23.22 -15.63 -27.08
N TRP A 107 -24.14 -14.95 -26.38
CA TRP A 107 -25.42 -15.53 -25.95
C TRP A 107 -26.63 -14.78 -26.52
N MET A 108 -26.41 -13.73 -27.31
CA MET A 108 -27.48 -12.92 -27.91
C MET A 108 -27.82 -13.30 -29.36
N LEU A 109 -27.27 -14.40 -29.87
CA LEU A 109 -27.45 -14.87 -31.25
C LEU A 109 -27.92 -16.34 -31.35
N LEU A 110 -28.42 -16.92 -30.26
CA LEU A 110 -29.14 -18.19 -30.28
C LEU A 110 -30.60 -17.99 -29.87
#